data_AF-A0A5A9E860-F1
#
_entry.id   AF-A0A5A9E860-F1
#
_cell.length_a   1.000
_cell.length_b   1.000
_cell.length_c   1.000
_cell.angle_alpha   90.00
_cell.angle_beta   90.00
_cell.angle_gamma   90.00
#
_symmetry.space_group_name_H-M   'P 1'
#
loop_
_entity.id
_entity.type
_entity.pdbx_description
1 polymer ?
#
loop_
_entity_poly.entity_id
_entity_poly.type
_entity_poly.pdbx_seq_one_letter_code
_entity_poly.pdbx_strand_id
1 'polypeptide(L)'
;MSQDIKLRFSDINEALADIQAASESFETSLAKDIASSNQLDVVRRLNELSHLFEEVANVYKSVLIENNQSASKAIEDFIEVDHTISASIMSR
;
A
#
# COMPACT_ATOMS: atom_id res chain seq x y z
N MET A 1 -3.59 29.99 8.96
CA MET A 1 -3.38 28.62 9.49
C MET A 1 -2.05 28.15 8.94
N SER A 2 -0.96 28.37 9.66
CA SER A 2 0.34 27.79 9.32
C SER A 2 0.48 26.58 10.24
N GLN A 3 0.25 25.40 9.69
CA GLN A 3 0.64 24.16 10.36
C GLN A 3 2.08 23.90 9.95
N ASP A 4 2.99 23.93 10.92
CA ASP A 4 4.38 23.55 10.70
C ASP A 4 4.44 22.04 10.40
N ILE A 5 5.04 21.70 9.27
CA ILE A 5 5.27 20.30 8.90
C ILE A 5 6.52 19.83 9.64
N LYS A 6 6.36 18.86 10.55
CA LYS A 6 7.45 18.20 11.28
C LYS A 6 7.55 16.75 10.85
N LEU A 7 8.69 16.36 10.29
CA LEU A 7 8.94 14.99 9.86
C LEU A 7 9.90 14.29 10.83
N ARG A 8 9.58 13.03 11.19
CA ARG A 8 10.50 12.11 11.85
C ARG A 8 10.79 10.97 10.89
N PHE A 9 11.88 11.11 10.13
CA PHE A 9 12.19 10.19 9.02
C PHE A 9 12.27 8.72 9.45
N SER A 10 12.80 8.44 10.64
CA SER A 10 12.87 7.08 11.17
C SER A 10 11.48 6.45 11.30
N ASP A 11 10.57 7.11 12.01
CA ASP A 11 9.20 6.62 12.23
C ASP A 11 8.45 6.43 10.91
N ILE A 12 8.67 7.33 9.93
CA ILE A 12 7.99 7.24 8.65
C ILE A 12 8.55 6.08 7.83
N ASN A 13 9.87 5.93 7.75
CA ASN A 13 10.49 4.81 7.03
C ASN A 13 10.11 3.45 7.63
N GLU A 14 10.00 3.36 8.95
CA GLU A 14 9.50 2.16 9.63
C GLU A 14 8.05 1.86 9.23
N ALA A 15 7.17 2.85 9.28
CA ALA A 15 5.77 2.67 8.87
C ALA A 15 5.63 2.28 7.38
N LEU A 16 6.44 2.86 6.48
CA LEU A 16 6.44 2.50 5.06
C LEU A 16 6.97 1.08 4.84
N ALA A 17 7.97 0.65 5.60
CA ALA A 17 8.50 -0.72 5.55
C ALA A 17 7.44 -1.73 6.04
N ASP A 18 6.70 -1.40 7.10
CA ASP A 18 5.62 -2.23 7.60
C ASP A 18 4.48 -2.37 6.58
N ILE A 19 4.09 -1.27 5.92
CA ILE A 19 3.07 -1.30 4.86
C ILE A 19 3.56 -2.12 3.66
N GLN A 20 4.83 -2.00 3.31
CA GLN A 20 5.42 -2.80 2.23
C GLN A 20 5.35 -4.30 2.55
N ALA A 21 5.82 -4.69 3.74
CA ALA A 21 5.81 -6.08 4.18
C ALA A 21 4.38 -6.65 4.30
N ALA A 22 3.44 -5.85 4.81
CA ALA A 22 2.02 -6.22 4.88
C ALA A 22 1.41 -6.40 3.49
N SER A 23 1.76 -5.53 2.54
CA SER A 23 1.28 -5.62 1.16
C SER A 23 1.83 -6.85 0.44
N GLU A 24 3.10 -7.18 0.65
CA GLU A 24 3.76 -8.36 0.08
C GLU A 24 3.14 -9.66 0.61
N SER A 25 2.95 -9.74 1.93
CA SER A 25 2.35 -10.90 2.62
C SER A 25 0.83 -11.02 2.46
N PHE A 26 0.17 -10.02 1.86
CA PHE A 26 -1.26 -10.07 1.60
C PHE A 26 -1.57 -11.05 0.47
N GLU A 27 -2.05 -12.24 0.85
CA GLU A 27 -2.54 -13.28 -0.04
C GLU A 27 -3.93 -12.92 -0.56
N THR A 28 -4.05 -12.78 -1.88
CA THR A 28 -5.31 -12.41 -2.54
C THR A 28 -6.06 -13.62 -3.09
N SER A 29 -5.44 -14.80 -3.06
CA SER A 29 -6.07 -16.03 -3.54
C SER A 29 -6.97 -16.66 -2.48
N LEU A 30 -8.14 -17.11 -2.89
CA LEU A 30 -9.06 -17.87 -2.06
C LEU A 30 -9.06 -19.33 -2.52
N ALA A 31 -9.35 -20.26 -1.60
CA ALA A 31 -9.36 -21.69 -1.92
C ALA A 31 -10.38 -21.97 -3.04
N LYS A 32 -9.89 -22.43 -4.19
CA LYS A 32 -10.69 -22.57 -5.43
C LYS A 32 -11.63 -23.77 -5.49
N ASP A 33 -11.64 -24.63 -4.48
CA ASP A 33 -12.31 -25.93 -4.56
C ASP A 33 -13.26 -26.22 -3.39
N ILE A 34 -14.10 -25.26 -3.00
CA ILE A 34 -15.15 -25.54 -1.99
C ILE A 34 -16.10 -26.66 -2.46
N ALA A 35 -16.27 -26.85 -3.78
CA ALA A 35 -16.77 -28.11 -4.33
C ALA A 35 -16.53 -28.21 -5.85
N SER A 36 -15.42 -28.83 -6.25
CA SER A 36 -14.99 -29.01 -7.65
C SER A 36 -15.95 -29.80 -8.56
N SER A 37 -17.02 -30.39 -8.01
CA SER A 37 -18.00 -31.21 -8.75
C SER A 37 -19.47 -30.95 -8.40
N ASN A 38 -19.76 -29.93 -7.57
CA ASN A 38 -21.12 -29.70 -7.09
C ASN A 38 -21.81 -28.57 -7.86
N GLN A 39 -22.89 -28.90 -8.57
CA GLN A 39 -23.65 -27.98 -9.42
C GLN A 39 -24.80 -27.26 -8.69
N LEU A 40 -24.91 -27.43 -7.36
CA LEU A 40 -25.87 -26.69 -6.54
C LEU A 40 -25.66 -25.18 -6.72
N ASP A 41 -26.75 -24.45 -6.91
CA ASP A 41 -26.75 -23.00 -7.15
C ASP A 41 -25.96 -22.23 -6.08
N VAL A 42 -25.97 -22.74 -4.85
CA VAL A 42 -25.21 -22.21 -3.71
C VAL A 42 -23.70 -22.30 -3.92
N VAL A 43 -23.20 -23.43 -4.42
CA VAL A 43 -21.75 -23.62 -4.68
C VAL A 43 -21.29 -22.69 -5.79
N ARG A 44 -22.09 -22.52 -6.84
CA ARG A 44 -21.77 -21.58 -7.93
C ARG A 44 -21.66 -20.14 -7.43
N ARG A 45 -22.64 -19.70 -6.63
CA ARG A 45 -22.63 -18.36 -6.01
C ARG A 45 -21.46 -18.16 -5.05
N LEU A 46 -21.07 -19.20 -4.30
CA LEU A 46 -19.88 -19.14 -3.45
C LEU A 46 -18.60 -18.98 -4.27
N ASN A 47 -18.47 -19.70 -5.40
CA ASN A 47 -17.33 -19.54 -6.29
C ASN A 47 -17.29 -18.15 -6.95
N GLU A 48 -18.44 -17.63 -7.39
CA GLU A 48 -18.57 -16.26 -7.92
C GLU A 48 -18.17 -15.21 -6.87
N LEU A 49 -18.65 -15.35 -5.63
CA LEU A 49 -18.25 -14.48 -4.52
C LEU A 49 -16.75 -14.57 -4.25
N SER A 50 -16.18 -15.78 -4.20
CA SER A 50 -14.73 -15.96 -4.03
C SER A 50 -13.96 -15.20 -5.11
N HIS A 51 -14.34 -15.31 -6.38
CA HIS A 51 -13.69 -14.57 -7.46
C HIS A 51 -13.79 -13.05 -7.31
N LEU A 52 -14.96 -12.53 -6.94
CA LEU A 52 -15.12 -11.10 -6.68
C LEU A 52 -14.25 -10.64 -5.50
N PHE A 53 -14.14 -11.45 -4.45
CA PHE A 53 -13.25 -11.15 -3.33
C PHE A 53 -11.78 -11.17 -3.74
N GLU A 54 -11.34 -12.14 -4.57
CA GLU A 54 -9.98 -12.16 -5.12
C GLU A 54 -9.69 -10.88 -5.92
N GLU A 55 -10.64 -10.45 -6.76
CA GLU A 55 -10.51 -9.23 -7.56
C GLU A 55 -10.37 -7.98 -6.68
N VAL A 56 -11.28 -7.81 -5.70
CA VAL A 56 -11.23 -6.69 -4.75
C VAL A 56 -9.93 -6.71 -3.93
N ALA A 57 -9.48 -7.89 -3.49
CA ALA A 57 -8.23 -8.04 -2.75
C ALA A 57 -7.02 -7.62 -3.61
N ASN A 58 -6.98 -8.00 -4.88
CA ASN A 58 -5.92 -7.59 -5.82
C ASN A 58 -5.90 -6.07 -6.06
N VAL A 59 -7.07 -5.45 -6.22
CA VAL A 59 -7.19 -4.00 -6.36
C VAL A 59 -6.70 -3.31 -5.09
N TYR A 60 -7.14 -3.77 -3.92
CA TYR A 60 -6.72 -3.20 -2.65
C TYR A 60 -5.20 -3.31 -2.43
N LYS A 61 -4.60 -4.47 -2.73
CA LYS A 61 -3.15 -4.67 -2.70
C LYS A 61 -2.42 -3.66 -3.59
N SER A 62 -2.93 -3.44 -4.80
CA SER A 62 -2.34 -2.50 -5.75
C SER A 62 -2.38 -1.05 -5.23
N VAL A 63 -3.52 -0.64 -4.66
CA VAL A 63 -3.69 0.70 -4.07
C VAL A 63 -2.76 0.90 -2.87
N LEU A 64 -2.59 -0.11 -2.02
CA LEU A 64 -1.66 -0.04 -0.89
C LEU A 64 -0.22 0.18 -1.36
N ILE A 65 0.22 -0.57 -2.37
CA ILE A 65 1.57 -0.43 -2.94
C ILE A 65 1.77 0.96 -3.54
N GLU A 66 0.82 1.44 -4.35
CA GLU A 66 0.91 2.76 -4.98
C GLU A 66 0.92 3.89 -3.95
N ASN A 67 0.11 3.77 -2.88
CA ASN A 67 0.10 4.74 -1.79
C ASN A 67 1.44 4.76 -1.05
N ASN A 68 2.00 3.60 -0.76
CA ASN A 68 3.30 3.47 -0.10
C ASN A 68 4.42 4.11 -0.94
N GLN A 69 4.44 3.84 -2.24
CA GLN A 69 5.40 4.45 -3.18
C GLN A 69 5.25 5.96 -3.26
N SER A 70 4.01 6.46 -3.31
CA SER A 70 3.72 7.90 -3.35
C SER A 70 4.19 8.61 -2.07
N ALA A 71 3.99 7.98 -0.92
CA ALA A 71 4.45 8.49 0.36
C ALA A 71 5.97 8.51 0.46
N SER A 72 6.66 7.43 0.07
CA SER A 72 8.13 7.39 -0.02
C SER A 72 8.67 8.53 -0.88
N LYS A 73 8.10 8.72 -2.07
CA LYS A 73 8.52 9.79 -2.98
C LYS A 73 8.32 11.18 -2.37
N ALA A 74 7.17 11.42 -1.73
CA ALA A 74 6.91 12.71 -1.09
C ALA A 74 7.93 13.05 0.02
N ILE A 75 8.44 12.05 0.72
CA ILE A 75 9.48 12.23 1.75
C ILE A 75 10.83 12.51 1.10
N GLU A 76 11.19 11.78 0.04
CA GLU A 76 12.42 12.03 -0.73
C GLU A 76 12.44 13.47 -1.28
N ASP A 77 11.34 13.90 -1.90
CA ASP A 77 11.18 15.26 -2.41
C ASP A 77 11.34 16.30 -1.28
N PHE A 78 10.80 16.02 -0.09
CA PHE A 78 10.95 16.91 1.06
C PHE A 78 12.41 17.01 1.53
N ILE A 79 13.13 15.89 1.57
CA ILE A 79 14.55 15.84 1.95
C ILE A 79 15.40 16.64 0.95
N GLU A 80 15.13 16.50 -0.35
CA GLU A 80 15.84 17.24 -1.39
C GLU A 80 15.61 18.75 -1.25
N VAL A 81 14.38 19.17 -1.00
CA VAL A 81 14.05 20.59 -0.78
C VAL A 81 14.73 21.13 0.48
N ASP A 82 14.70 20.39 1.59
CA ASP A 82 15.34 20.81 2.85
C ASP A 82 16.87 20.94 2.69
N HIS A 83 17.51 19.98 2.00
CA HIS A 83 18.93 20.04 1.68
C HIS A 83 19.26 21.24 0.79
N THR A 84 18.45 21.50 -0.24
CA THR A 84 18.63 22.62 -1.16
C THR A 84 18.54 23.97 -0.43
N ILE A 85 17.54 24.12 0.45
CA ILE A 85 17.37 25.33 1.27
C ILE A 85 18.56 25.49 2.20
N SER A 86 18.97 24.42 2.90
CA SER A 86 20.11 24.45 3.83
C SER A 86 21.42 24.85 3.13
N ALA A 87 21.70 24.29 1.96
CA ALA A 87 22.88 24.65 1.15
C ALA A 87 22.84 26.13 0.68
N SER A 88 21.66 26.64 0.33
CA SER A 88 21.49 28.05 -0.06
C SER A 88 21.75 29.02 1.11
N ILE A 89 21.42 28.61 2.34
CA ILE A 89 21.68 29.40 3.55
C ILE A 89 23.18 29.38 3.88
N MET A 90 23.85 28.23 3.76
CA MET A 90 25.29 28.09 4.05
C MET A 90 26.21 28.78 3.03
N SER A 91 25.73 29.01 1.81
CA SER A 91 26.51 29.68 0.75
C SER A 91 26.41 31.21 0.76
N ARG A 92 25.64 31.78 1.69
CA ARG A 92 25.56 33.22 1.97
C ARG A 92 26.51 33.63 3.09
#